data_AF-A0A538G7R3-F1
#
_entry.id   AF-A0A538G7R3-F1
#
_cell.length_a   1.000
_cell.length_b   1.000
_cell.length_c   1.000
_cell.angle_alpha   90.00
_cell.angle_beta   90.00
_cell.angle_gamma   90.00
#
_symmetry.space_group_name_H-M   'P 1'
#
loop_
_entity.id
_entity.type
_entity.pdbx_description
1 polymer ?
#
loop_
_entity_poly.entity_id
_entity_poly.type
_entity_poly.pdbx_seq_one_letter_code
_entity_poly.pdbx_strand_id
1 'polypeptide(L)'
;MKRLVPLLICVAALSAGSAAAAPPELRLGIQQALLARGGTETSTNWAGYAVTHSKPFASVTGKWVQPAATCADLSATYSAFWVGLGGFSKSSFAVEQTGTLANCSAGSPYYTAWYELYPKPPVLVRIGVRPGNTFSATVSVSRRTKTVVIRLKNVTTGKLFTKKLRMARPDLGSAEW
;
A
#
# COMPACT_ATOMS: atom_id res chain seq x y z
N MET A 1 -26.53 -75.32 -22.38
CA MET A 1 -26.04 -74.98 -23.74
C MET A 1 -26.28 -73.48 -23.98
N LYS A 2 -25.18 -72.76 -24.25
CA LYS A 2 -24.97 -71.37 -24.69
C LYS A 2 -26.13 -70.37 -24.57
N ARG A 3 -26.06 -69.49 -23.56
CA ARG A 3 -26.86 -68.24 -23.46
C ARG A 3 -26.23 -67.18 -24.36
N LEU A 4 -26.98 -66.67 -25.33
CA LEU A 4 -26.60 -65.52 -26.17
C LEU A 4 -26.79 -64.22 -25.36
N VAL A 5 -25.71 -63.45 -25.23
CA VAL A 5 -25.72 -62.07 -24.73
C VAL A 5 -25.86 -61.14 -25.94
N PRO A 6 -26.83 -60.23 -25.99
CA PRO A 6 -26.91 -59.25 -27.07
C PRO A 6 -25.84 -58.17 -26.84
N LEU A 7 -24.92 -58.06 -27.79
CA LEU A 7 -23.91 -57.02 -27.84
C LEU A 7 -24.60 -55.70 -28.27
N LEU A 8 -24.87 -54.80 -27.32
CA LEU A 8 -25.29 -53.44 -27.62
C LEU A 8 -24.11 -52.68 -28.22
N ILE A 9 -24.17 -52.38 -29.52
CA ILE A 9 -23.23 -51.47 -30.18
C ILE A 9 -23.76 -50.05 -29.96
N CYS A 10 -23.21 -49.33 -28.97
CA CYS A 10 -23.40 -47.89 -28.83
C CYS A 10 -22.58 -47.17 -29.90
N VAL A 11 -23.24 -46.71 -30.96
CA VAL A 11 -22.65 -45.73 -31.89
C VAL A 11 -22.66 -44.38 -31.19
N ALA A 12 -21.52 -43.99 -30.61
CA ALA A 12 -21.33 -42.64 -30.12
C ALA A 12 -21.15 -41.69 -31.31
N ALA A 13 -22.19 -40.95 -31.68
CA ALA A 13 -22.07 -39.82 -32.58
C ALA A 13 -21.27 -38.72 -31.87
N LEU A 14 -20.02 -38.49 -32.27
CA LEU A 14 -19.28 -37.31 -31.86
C LEU A 14 -19.89 -36.09 -32.57
N SER A 15 -20.76 -35.37 -31.88
CA SER A 15 -21.08 -33.99 -32.26
C SER A 15 -19.87 -33.13 -31.92
N ALA A 16 -19.16 -32.67 -32.95
CA ALA A 16 -18.17 -31.61 -32.79
C ALA A 16 -18.93 -30.30 -32.49
N GLY A 17 -19.24 -30.07 -31.22
CA GLY A 17 -19.71 -28.77 -30.76
C GLY A 17 -18.58 -27.77 -30.92
N SER A 18 -18.68 -26.86 -31.89
CA SER A 18 -17.85 -25.67 -31.94
C SER A 18 -18.14 -24.85 -30.68
N ALA A 19 -17.32 -25.02 -29.65
CA ALA A 19 -17.25 -24.07 -28.56
C ALA A 19 -16.67 -22.77 -29.14
N ALA A 20 -17.55 -21.87 -29.59
CA ALA A 20 -17.15 -20.50 -29.83
C ALA A 20 -16.66 -19.95 -28.49
N ALA A 21 -15.34 -19.79 -28.37
CA ALA A 21 -14.74 -19.13 -27.23
C ALA A 21 -15.32 -17.71 -27.17
N ALA A 22 -16.12 -17.42 -26.14
CA ALA A 22 -16.53 -16.05 -25.87
C ALA A 22 -15.26 -15.20 -25.73
N PRO A 23 -15.18 -14.03 -26.38
CA PRO A 23 -14.03 -13.16 -26.23
C PRO A 23 -13.87 -12.83 -24.74
N PRO A 24 -12.63 -12.71 -24.24
CA PRO A 24 -12.42 -12.30 -22.86
C PRO A 24 -13.08 -10.94 -22.66
N GLU A 25 -14.12 -10.87 -21.82
CA GLU A 25 -14.63 -9.59 -21.38
C GLU A 25 -13.50 -8.89 -20.63
N LEU A 26 -12.93 -7.87 -21.27
CA LEU A 26 -12.07 -6.92 -20.63
C LEU A 26 -12.93 -6.17 -19.60
N ARG A 27 -13.03 -6.69 -18.38
CA ARG A 27 -13.57 -5.96 -17.24
C ARG A 27 -12.55 -4.88 -16.88
N LEU A 28 -12.51 -3.83 -17.71
CA LEU A 28 -11.89 -2.57 -17.40
C LEU A 28 -12.46 -2.13 -16.04
N GLY A 29 -11.61 -2.10 -15.01
CA GLY A 29 -11.94 -1.62 -13.66
C GLY A 29 -12.35 -0.14 -13.59
N ILE A 30 -12.72 0.46 -14.73
CA ILE A 30 -13.11 1.86 -14.90
C ILE A 30 -14.48 2.14 -14.29
N GLN A 31 -15.36 1.13 -14.11
CA GLN A 31 -16.68 1.37 -13.49
C GLN A 31 -16.63 1.72 -11.99
N GLN A 32 -15.52 1.48 -11.28
CA GLN A 32 -15.37 1.92 -9.89
C GLN A 32 -14.79 3.34 -9.74
N ALA A 33 -14.23 3.91 -10.81
CA ALA A 33 -13.67 5.27 -10.77
C ALA A 33 -14.76 6.36 -10.71
N LEU A 34 -15.99 6.05 -11.12
CA LEU A 34 -17.08 7.04 -11.23
C LEU A 34 -17.76 7.42 -9.89
N LEU A 35 -17.39 6.77 -8.78
CA LEU A 35 -17.95 7.06 -7.44
C LEU A 35 -16.93 7.68 -6.48
N ALA A 36 -15.68 7.87 -6.90
CA ALA A 36 -14.71 8.61 -6.10
C ALA A 36 -15.08 10.10 -6.14
N ARG A 37 -15.75 10.59 -5.09
CA ARG A 37 -15.92 12.03 -4.88
C ARG A 37 -14.55 12.64 -4.59
N GLY A 38 -13.91 13.16 -5.63
CA GLY A 38 -12.71 13.97 -5.50
C GLY A 38 -13.03 15.32 -4.88
N GLY A 39 -12.12 15.83 -4.05
CA GLY A 39 -12.23 17.14 -3.40
C GLY A 39 -10.85 17.62 -2.96
N THR A 40 -10.80 18.87 -2.48
CA THR A 40 -9.58 19.46 -1.91
C THR A 40 -9.79 19.68 -0.43
N GLU A 41 -8.80 19.33 0.39
CA GLU A 41 -8.76 19.60 1.82
C GLU A 41 -7.48 20.37 2.14
N THR A 42 -7.57 21.31 3.08
CA THR A 42 -6.40 22.06 3.56
C THR A 42 -5.93 21.43 4.87
N SER A 43 -4.66 21.07 4.93
CA SER A 43 -4.00 20.61 6.15
C SER A 43 -2.83 21.53 6.49
N THR A 44 -2.57 21.69 7.80
CA THR A 44 -1.46 22.50 8.30
C THR A 44 -0.11 21.78 8.22
N ASN A 45 -0.11 20.46 8.08
CA ASN A 45 1.10 19.64 8.14
C ASN A 45 1.14 18.47 7.14
N TRP A 46 0.03 18.12 6.49
CA TRP A 46 -0.02 17.06 5.46
C TRP A 46 -0.30 17.66 4.09
N ALA A 47 0.30 17.09 3.06
CA ALA A 47 0.00 17.37 1.67
C ALA A 47 0.16 16.06 0.89
N GLY A 48 -0.67 15.84 -0.12
CA GLY A 48 -0.68 14.60 -0.88
C GLY A 48 -2.08 14.16 -1.26
N TYR A 49 -2.26 12.86 -1.43
CA TYR A 49 -3.54 12.25 -1.75
C TYR A 49 -4.05 11.40 -0.59
N ALA A 50 -5.30 11.60 -0.22
CA ALA A 50 -6.04 10.75 0.70
C ALA A 50 -7.19 10.09 -0.05
N VAL A 51 -7.28 8.76 0.04
CA VAL A 51 -8.40 8.01 -0.54
C VAL A 51 -9.22 7.43 0.59
N THR A 52 -10.51 7.72 0.62
CA THR A 52 -11.46 7.11 1.55
C THR A 52 -12.36 6.11 0.85
N HIS A 53 -12.81 5.10 1.58
CA HIS A 53 -13.71 4.10 1.02
C HIS A 53 -14.61 3.49 2.10
N SER A 54 -15.80 3.04 1.74
CA SER A 54 -16.76 2.43 2.69
C SER A 54 -16.29 1.09 3.24
N LYS A 55 -15.45 0.38 2.48
CA LYS A 55 -14.76 -0.84 2.89
C LYS A 55 -13.36 -0.52 3.42
N PRO A 56 -12.91 -1.19 4.50
CA PRO A 56 -11.57 -0.99 5.05
C PRO A 56 -10.47 -1.30 4.03
N PHE A 57 -9.44 -0.45 3.98
CA PHE A 57 -8.21 -0.73 3.26
C PHE A 57 -7.42 -1.87 3.92
N ALA A 58 -6.73 -2.67 3.12
CA ALA A 58 -5.87 -3.75 3.62
C ALA A 58 -4.39 -3.46 3.38
N SER A 59 -4.06 -2.60 2.42
CA SER A 59 -2.69 -2.20 2.13
C SER A 59 -2.64 -0.90 1.35
N VAL A 60 -1.56 -0.15 1.57
CA VAL A 60 -1.13 0.96 0.74
C VAL A 60 0.32 0.70 0.32
N THR A 61 0.65 1.05 -0.92
CA THR A 61 2.02 0.99 -1.43
C THR A 61 2.29 2.21 -2.28
N GLY A 62 3.49 2.75 -2.18
CA GLY A 62 3.95 3.67 -3.18
C GLY A 62 5.46 3.78 -3.25
N LYS A 63 5.91 4.67 -4.13
CA LYS A 63 7.30 4.78 -4.56
C LYS A 63 7.67 6.25 -4.79
N TRP A 64 8.80 6.66 -4.26
CA TRP A 64 9.30 8.03 -4.37
C TRP A 64 10.80 8.05 -4.57
N VAL A 65 11.30 9.16 -5.08
CA VAL A 65 12.72 9.51 -5.03
C VAL A 65 12.90 10.41 -3.82
N GLN A 66 13.84 10.08 -2.94
CA GLN A 66 14.20 10.90 -1.80
C GLN A 66 14.69 12.27 -2.29
N PRO A 67 13.99 13.37 -1.96
CA PRO A 67 14.45 14.69 -2.36
C PRO A 67 15.68 15.12 -1.57
N ALA A 68 16.42 16.07 -2.15
CA ALA A 68 17.42 16.84 -1.44
C ALA A 68 16.73 17.98 -0.68
N ALA A 69 16.95 18.07 0.63
CA ALA A 69 16.54 19.21 1.43
C ALA A 69 17.55 20.36 1.28
N THR A 70 17.02 21.57 1.16
CA THR A 70 17.78 22.82 1.23
C THR A 70 17.53 23.45 2.59
N CYS A 71 18.60 23.59 3.39
CA CYS A 71 18.52 24.10 4.74
C CYS A 71 19.04 25.53 4.78
N ALA A 72 18.13 26.51 4.62
CA ALA A 72 18.48 27.92 4.62
C ALA A 72 18.63 28.51 6.04
N ASP A 73 18.01 27.89 7.03
CA ASP A 73 17.99 28.33 8.43
C ASP A 73 18.83 27.38 9.32
N LEU A 74 19.35 27.91 10.42
CA LEU A 74 19.99 27.15 11.49
C LEU A 74 18.97 26.41 12.37
N SER A 75 17.71 26.87 12.38
CA SER A 75 16.63 26.22 13.11
C SER A 75 16.33 24.81 12.61
N ALA A 76 15.76 23.98 13.50
CA ALA A 76 15.36 22.63 13.13
C ALA A 76 14.04 22.64 12.36
N THR A 77 14.05 22.09 11.14
CA THR A 77 12.84 21.90 10.33
C THR A 77 12.69 20.44 9.95
N TYR A 78 11.43 20.02 9.75
CA TYR A 78 11.09 18.61 9.60
C TYR A 78 10.22 18.41 8.36
N SER A 79 10.52 17.37 7.58
CA SER A 79 9.69 16.94 6.46
C SER A 79 9.74 15.43 6.30
N ALA A 80 8.63 14.84 5.86
CA ALA A 80 8.48 13.39 5.70
C ALA A 80 7.84 13.05 4.35
N PHE A 81 8.25 11.92 3.80
CA PHE A 81 7.69 11.32 2.58
C PHE A 81 7.30 9.89 2.94
N TRP A 82 6.01 9.55 2.83
CA TRP A 82 5.48 8.38 3.53
C TRP A 82 4.22 7.81 2.87
N VAL A 83 3.87 6.60 3.28
CA VAL A 83 2.56 5.99 3.04
C VAL A 83 1.94 5.59 4.35
N GLY A 84 0.61 5.64 4.41
CA GLY A 84 -0.10 5.14 5.58
C GLY A 84 -1.53 4.72 5.34
N LEU A 85 -2.07 4.00 6.31
CA LEU A 85 -3.49 3.68 6.43
C LEU A 85 -4.05 4.45 7.63
N GLY A 86 -5.25 5.03 7.44
CA GLY A 86 -5.95 5.80 8.46
C GLY A 86 -5.50 7.24 8.59
N GLY A 87 -6.02 7.93 9.60
CA GLY A 87 -5.59 9.29 9.96
C GLY A 87 -6.34 10.45 9.32
N PHE A 88 -6.92 10.26 8.15
CA PHE A 88 -7.54 11.36 7.40
C PHE A 88 -8.84 11.87 8.01
N SER A 89 -9.64 11.01 8.66
CA SER A 89 -10.90 11.44 9.25
C SER A 89 -10.65 12.28 10.50
N LYS A 90 -11.49 13.30 10.75
CA LYS A 90 -11.50 14.05 12.02
C LYS A 90 -11.72 13.17 13.25
N SER A 91 -12.30 11.98 13.08
CA SER A 91 -12.51 10.99 14.14
C SER A 91 -11.43 9.91 14.19
N SER A 92 -10.38 10.01 13.39
CA SER A 92 -9.28 9.04 13.36
C SER A 92 -8.46 9.13 14.64
N PHE A 93 -8.04 7.96 15.14
CA PHE A 93 -7.26 7.82 16.38
C PHE A 93 -5.95 7.04 16.16
N ALA A 94 -5.70 6.62 14.93
CA ALA A 94 -4.59 5.76 14.55
C ALA A 94 -4.15 6.09 13.11
N VAL A 95 -2.86 5.88 12.87
CA VAL A 95 -2.24 5.88 11.53
C VAL A 95 -1.13 4.84 11.55
N GLU A 96 -1.15 3.93 10.58
CA GLU A 96 -0.07 2.96 10.39
C GLU A 96 0.75 3.34 9.18
N GLN A 97 2.01 3.70 9.39
CA GLN A 97 2.78 4.42 8.38
C GLN A 97 4.27 4.10 8.38
N THR A 98 4.92 4.37 7.24
CA THR A 98 6.37 4.29 7.11
C THR A 98 6.84 5.22 6.01
N GLY A 99 8.07 5.71 6.15
CA GLY A 99 8.60 6.68 5.22
C GLY A 99 10.05 7.02 5.47
N THR A 100 10.46 8.11 4.84
CA THR A 100 11.76 8.74 5.02
C THR A 100 11.59 10.19 5.45
N LEU A 101 12.60 10.71 6.13
CA LEU A 101 12.69 12.09 6.59
C LEU A 101 13.74 12.84 5.77
N ALA A 102 13.50 14.12 5.54
CA ALA A 102 14.48 15.08 5.06
C ALA A 102 14.42 16.30 6.00
N ASN A 103 15.16 16.22 7.10
CA ASN A 103 15.14 17.23 8.13
C ASN A 103 16.35 18.15 7.99
N CYS A 104 16.24 19.36 8.52
CA CYS A 104 17.34 20.30 8.66
C CYS A 104 17.69 20.50 10.13
N SER A 105 18.97 20.67 10.42
CA SER A 105 19.46 21.13 11.72
C SER A 105 20.80 21.85 11.52
N ALA A 106 20.97 23.02 12.13
CA ALA A 106 22.19 23.82 12.02
C ALA A 106 22.65 24.03 10.56
N GLY A 107 21.70 24.36 9.67
CA GLY A 107 21.98 24.60 8.24
C GLY A 107 22.34 23.35 7.44
N SER A 108 22.27 22.14 8.02
CA SER A 108 22.63 20.89 7.36
C SER A 108 21.46 19.91 7.27
N PRO A 109 21.24 19.27 6.10
CA PRO A 109 20.21 18.26 5.98
C PRO A 109 20.66 16.92 6.55
N TYR A 110 19.74 16.20 7.18
CA TYR A 110 19.94 14.81 7.57
C TYR A 110 18.72 13.97 7.19
N TYR A 111 18.98 12.72 6.80
CA TYR A 111 17.99 11.84 6.22
C TYR A 111 17.94 10.53 6.98
N THR A 112 16.75 10.14 7.40
CA THR A 112 16.53 8.88 8.11
C THR A 112 15.26 8.22 7.61
N ALA A 113 15.07 6.96 7.94
CA ALA A 113 13.84 6.23 7.67
C ALA A 113 13.14 5.90 8.98
N TRP A 114 11.85 5.67 8.91
CA TRP A 114 11.03 5.41 10.09
C TRP A 114 9.80 4.57 9.77
N TYR A 115 9.21 4.03 10.83
CA TYR A 115 7.83 3.54 10.82
C TYR A 115 7.12 3.99 12.08
N GLU A 116 5.80 4.03 12.04
CA GLU A 116 4.98 4.40 13.19
C GLU A 116 3.66 3.66 13.16
N LEU A 117 3.19 3.29 14.35
CA LEU A 117 1.81 2.90 14.60
C LEU A 117 1.24 3.91 15.61
N TYR A 118 0.79 5.05 15.10
CA TYR A 118 0.25 6.13 15.92
C TYR A 118 -0.93 5.59 16.76
N PRO A 119 -1.03 5.91 18.06
CA PRO A 119 -0.40 7.02 18.78
C PRO A 119 0.98 6.73 19.40
N LYS A 120 1.61 5.59 19.11
CA LYS A 120 2.98 5.36 19.59
C LYS A 120 3.96 6.24 18.80
N PRO A 121 5.05 6.73 19.43
CA PRO A 121 6.07 7.50 18.73
C PRO A 121 6.68 6.74 17.54
N PRO A 122 7.20 7.47 16.53
CA PRO A 122 7.89 6.86 15.40
C PRO A 122 9.17 6.16 15.84
N VAL A 123 9.50 5.06 15.16
CA VAL A 123 10.72 4.29 15.39
C VAL A 123 11.63 4.44 14.18
N LEU A 124 12.84 4.95 14.41
CA LEU A 124 13.85 5.11 13.37
C LEU A 124 14.40 3.75 12.90
N VAL A 125 14.60 3.64 11.60
CA VAL A 125 15.06 2.42 10.91
C VAL A 125 16.46 2.65 10.34
N ARG A 126 17.34 1.67 10.56
CA ARG A 126 18.71 1.67 10.01
C ARG A 126 18.74 1.18 8.56
N ILE A 127 18.18 1.98 7.66
CA ILE A 127 18.36 1.86 6.21
C ILE A 127 18.99 3.16 5.71
N GLY A 128 20.00 3.06 4.83
CA GLY A 128 20.66 4.25 4.30
C GLY A 128 19.66 5.07 3.47
N VAL A 129 19.53 6.36 3.81
CA VAL A 129 18.71 7.33 3.08
C VAL A 129 19.63 8.43 2.56
N ARG A 130 19.58 8.67 1.26
CA ARG A 130 20.34 9.74 0.58
C ARG A 130 19.47 10.39 -0.47
N PRO A 131 19.65 11.69 -0.77
CA PRO A 131 19.04 12.31 -1.92
C PRO A 131 19.24 11.50 -3.20
N GLY A 132 18.20 11.41 -4.02
CA GLY A 132 18.20 10.63 -5.27
C GLY A 132 17.97 9.12 -5.09
N ASN A 133 17.98 8.59 -3.86
CA ASN A 133 17.60 7.19 -3.63
C ASN A 133 16.11 6.98 -3.92
N THR A 134 15.78 5.92 -4.65
CA THR A 134 14.40 5.51 -4.86
C THR A 134 13.95 4.60 -3.73
N PHE A 135 12.85 4.94 -3.07
CA PHE A 135 12.22 4.12 -2.05
C PHE A 135 10.90 3.53 -2.54
N SER A 136 10.61 2.31 -2.11
CA SER A 136 9.29 1.70 -2.22
C SER A 136 8.86 1.26 -0.84
N ALA A 137 7.66 1.67 -0.43
CA ALA A 137 7.14 1.35 0.88
C ALA A 137 5.74 0.76 0.80
N THR A 138 5.45 -0.15 1.74
CA THR A 138 4.17 -0.81 1.87
C THR A 138 3.80 -0.91 3.34
N VAL A 139 2.58 -0.50 3.66
CA VAL A 139 1.90 -0.88 4.90
C VAL A 139 0.79 -1.84 4.54
N SER A 140 0.67 -2.93 5.29
CA SER A 140 -0.41 -3.91 5.10
C SER A 140 -0.93 -4.40 6.44
N VAL A 141 -2.25 -4.61 6.51
CA VAL A 141 -2.95 -4.96 7.74
C VAL A 141 -3.84 -6.18 7.53
N SER A 142 -3.59 -7.22 8.31
CA SER A 142 -4.51 -8.35 8.47
C SER A 142 -5.42 -8.09 9.67
N ARG A 143 -6.69 -7.78 9.39
CA ARG A 143 -7.72 -7.56 10.42
C ARG A 143 -7.98 -8.81 11.26
N ARG A 144 -8.01 -9.98 10.61
CA ARG A 144 -8.23 -11.28 11.28
C ARG A 144 -7.17 -11.55 12.35
N THR A 145 -5.91 -11.27 12.04
CA THR A 145 -4.80 -11.53 12.97
C THR A 145 -4.35 -10.28 13.72
N LYS A 146 -4.96 -9.11 13.48
CA LYS A 146 -4.52 -7.82 14.04
C LYS A 146 -3.04 -7.55 13.81
N THR A 147 -2.55 -7.92 12.62
CA THR A 147 -1.14 -7.85 12.26
C THR A 147 -0.91 -6.72 11.28
N VAL A 148 0.03 -5.84 11.59
CA VAL A 148 0.53 -4.82 10.68
C VAL A 148 1.89 -5.28 10.16
N VAL A 149 2.12 -5.22 8.85
CA VAL A 149 3.42 -5.45 8.24
C VAL A 149 3.88 -4.16 7.58
N ILE A 150 5.00 -3.65 8.08
CA ILE A 150 5.72 -2.52 7.51
C ILE A 150 6.82 -3.07 6.61
N ARG A 151 6.90 -2.58 5.37
CA ARG A 151 8.00 -2.85 4.45
C ARG A 151 8.51 -1.54 3.87
N LEU A 152 9.82 -1.34 3.94
CA LEU A 152 10.49 -0.19 3.33
C LEU A 152 11.75 -0.66 2.61
N LYS A 153 11.78 -0.47 1.29
CA LYS A 153 12.90 -0.87 0.43
C LYS A 153 13.57 0.38 -0.14
N ASN A 154 14.87 0.53 0.12
CA ASN A 154 15.69 1.39 -0.71
C ASN A 154 15.99 0.60 -1.99
N VAL A 155 15.27 0.94 -3.06
CA VAL A 155 15.36 0.25 -4.36
C VAL A 155 16.74 0.48 -4.97
N THR A 156 17.32 1.66 -4.81
CA THR A 156 18.65 2.01 -5.34
C THR A 156 19.75 1.14 -4.76
N THR A 157 19.71 0.85 -3.45
CA THR A 157 20.75 0.05 -2.78
C THR A 157 20.36 -1.42 -2.57
N GLY A 158 19.13 -1.80 -2.91
CA GLY A 158 18.56 -3.12 -2.69
C GLY A 158 18.23 -3.46 -1.23
N LYS A 159 18.57 -2.59 -0.25
CA LYS A 159 18.32 -2.83 1.17
C LYS A 159 16.82 -2.83 1.47
N LEU A 160 16.37 -3.79 2.26
CA LEU A 160 14.98 -3.98 2.65
C LEU A 160 14.87 -4.03 4.18
N PHE A 161 13.96 -3.23 4.71
CA PHE A 161 13.44 -3.37 6.07
C PHE A 161 12.06 -4.01 6.03
N THR A 162 11.79 -4.95 6.94
CA THR A 162 10.46 -5.52 7.15
C THR A 162 10.23 -5.72 8.64
N LYS A 163 9.07 -5.29 9.13
CA LYS A 163 8.66 -5.47 10.52
C LYS A 163 7.21 -5.94 10.58
N LYS A 164 6.98 -7.04 11.31
CA LYS A 164 5.64 -7.50 11.68
C LYS A 164 5.34 -7.00 13.10
N LEU A 165 4.20 -6.34 13.24
CA LEU A 165 3.72 -5.71 14.47
C LEU A 165 2.29 -6.17 14.76
N ARG A 166 1.83 -5.91 15.98
CA ARG A 166 0.43 -6.11 16.39
C ARG A 166 -0.19 -4.77 16.72
N MET A 167 -1.41 -4.55 16.23
CA MET A 167 -2.20 -3.36 16.53
C MET A 167 -3.64 -3.76 16.76
N ALA A 168 -4.16 -3.48 17.95
CA ALA A 168 -5.48 -3.97 18.34
C ALA A 168 -6.62 -3.29 17.56
N ARG A 169 -6.43 -2.02 17.22
CA ARG A 169 -7.40 -1.14 16.57
C ARG A 169 -6.69 -0.28 15.52
N PRO A 170 -6.31 -0.86 14.36
CA PRO A 170 -5.79 -0.06 13.25
C PRO A 170 -6.91 0.81 12.67
N ASP A 171 -6.55 1.97 12.13
CA ASP A 171 -7.47 2.77 11.32
C ASP A 171 -7.26 2.45 9.84
N LEU A 172 -8.33 1.95 9.21
CA LEU A 172 -8.32 1.46 7.83
C LEU A 172 -9.35 2.19 6.98
N GLY A 173 -9.86 3.34 7.44
CA GLY A 173 -10.87 4.13 6.74
C GLY A 173 -10.32 4.93 5.55
N SER A 174 -9.00 5.16 5.54
CA SER A 174 -8.32 5.88 4.46
C SER A 174 -6.96 5.27 4.11
N ALA A 175 -6.43 5.66 2.96
CA ALA A 175 -5.06 5.39 2.53
C ALA A 175 -4.43 6.68 1.99
N GLU A 176 -3.21 6.95 2.45
CA GLU A 176 -2.52 8.23 2.25
C GLU A 176 -1.20 8.04 1.47
N TRP A 177 -0.85 9.04 0.65
CA TRP A 177 0.43 9.17 -0.06
C TRP A 177 0.87 10.64 -0.15
#